data_AF-A0A7S0DVW2-F1
#
_entry.id   AF-A0A7S0DVW2-F1
#
_cell.length_a   1.000
_cell.length_b   1.000
_cell.length_c   1.000
_cell.angle_alpha   90.00
_cell.angle_beta   90.00
_cell.angle_gamma   90.00
#
_symmetry.space_group_name_H-M   'P 1'
#
loop_
_entity.id
_entity.type
_entity.pdbx_description
1 polymer ?
#
loop_
_entity_poly.entity_id
_entity_poly.type
_entity_poly.pdbx_seq_one_letter_code
_entity_poly.pdbx_strand_id
1 'polypeptide(L)'
;DSMQQGEELAASTVWVRGEQLTGNGVMISKNRMITSRQIVFTYHEATMSEVEYLDHEEGVVLTASCDPSSCFLSNQRLDMTIVGVPTEFCTSCKLKPVTVHNERLLSGDEVVMVSKWGAEIDVETTIATRLLVEEVGESEVFLSPVDHLTSGVLGSPIFKDMKLVAIVVKLEQEAGGL
;
A
#
# COMPACT_ATOMS: atom_id res chain seq x y z
N ASP A 1 -16.24 -13.61 -9.39
CA ASP A 1 -15.69 -12.46 -10.16
C ASP A 1 -14.91 -11.49 -9.27
N SER A 2 -15.49 -10.88 -8.24
CA SER A 2 -14.77 -9.93 -7.37
C SER A 2 -13.67 -10.57 -6.49
N MET A 3 -13.90 -11.75 -5.90
CA MET A 3 -12.89 -12.40 -5.05
C MET A 3 -11.66 -12.85 -5.83
N GLN A 4 -11.84 -13.38 -7.03
CA GLN A 4 -10.74 -13.77 -7.92
C GLN A 4 -9.89 -12.56 -8.33
N GLN A 5 -10.53 -11.41 -8.56
CA GLN A 5 -9.84 -10.16 -8.84
C GLN A 5 -9.04 -9.67 -7.62
N GLY A 6 -9.62 -9.77 -6.42
CA GLY A 6 -8.94 -9.43 -5.17
C GLY A 6 -7.70 -10.28 -4.91
N GLU A 7 -7.79 -11.59 -5.13
CA GLU A 7 -6.67 -12.54 -4.98
C GLU A 7 -5.54 -12.26 -5.99
N GLU A 8 -5.88 -12.00 -7.26
CA GLU A 8 -4.87 -11.67 -8.27
C GLU A 8 -4.14 -10.35 -7.97
N LEU A 9 -4.87 -9.36 -7.46
CA LEU A 9 -4.30 -8.07 -7.06
C LEU A 9 -3.49 -8.17 -5.76
N ALA A 10 -3.88 -9.06 -4.84
CA ALA A 10 -3.18 -9.31 -3.58
C ALA A 10 -1.76 -9.86 -3.77
N ALA A 11 -1.50 -10.57 -4.89
CA ALA A 11 -0.16 -11.01 -5.28
C ALA A 11 0.81 -9.85 -5.59
N SER A 12 0.31 -8.62 -5.64
CA SER A 12 1.11 -7.41 -5.86
C SER A 12 1.15 -6.50 -4.63
N THR A 13 0.33 -6.79 -3.62
CA THR A 13 0.24 -6.06 -2.36
C THR A 13 1.17 -6.68 -1.33
N VAL A 14 1.84 -5.83 -0.57
CA VAL A 14 2.74 -6.26 0.51
C VAL A 14 2.36 -5.61 1.82
N TRP A 15 2.72 -6.27 2.90
CA TRP A 15 2.70 -5.66 4.22
C TRP A 15 3.95 -4.77 4.39
N VAL A 16 3.86 -3.71 5.18
CA VAL A 16 4.97 -2.80 5.43
C VAL A 16 4.94 -2.41 6.90
N ARG A 17 6.02 -2.70 7.63
CA ARG A 17 6.16 -2.39 9.05
C ARG A 17 7.19 -1.29 9.26
N GLY A 18 6.71 -0.09 9.55
CA GLY A 18 7.53 0.98 10.11
C GLY A 18 7.82 0.78 11.59
N GLU A 19 8.61 1.69 12.16
CA GLU A 19 8.89 1.72 13.60
C GLU A 19 7.61 1.96 14.43
N GLN A 20 6.71 2.83 13.96
CA GLN A 20 5.51 3.25 14.70
C GLN A 20 4.20 2.79 14.07
N LEU A 21 4.19 2.56 12.76
CA LEU A 21 2.98 2.25 12.00
C LEU A 21 3.21 1.05 11.12
N THR A 22 2.16 0.23 10.99
CA THR A 22 2.12 -0.88 10.04
C THR A 22 1.01 -0.62 9.04
N GLY A 23 1.26 -0.92 7.79
CA GLY A 23 0.29 -0.79 6.72
C GLY A 23 0.69 -1.63 5.53
N ASN A 24 0.40 -1.13 4.34
CA ASN A 24 0.47 -1.85 3.09
C ASN A 24 1.39 -1.12 2.09
N GLY A 25 1.75 -1.82 1.04
CA GLY A 25 2.45 -1.28 -0.11
C GLY A 25 2.11 -2.06 -1.36
N VAL A 26 2.57 -1.56 -2.50
CA VAL A 26 2.33 -2.19 -3.80
C VAL A 26 3.57 -2.17 -4.66
N MET A 27 3.87 -3.30 -5.29
CA MET A 27 5.02 -3.44 -6.17
C MET A 27 4.74 -2.78 -7.51
N ILE A 28 5.59 -1.83 -7.92
CA ILE A 28 5.51 -1.18 -9.24
C ILE A 28 6.62 -1.66 -10.20
N SER A 29 7.64 -2.33 -9.67
CA SER A 29 8.67 -3.02 -10.44
C SER A 29 9.36 -4.07 -9.55
N LYS A 30 10.25 -4.89 -10.11
CA LYS A 30 11.00 -5.92 -9.37
C LYS A 30 11.92 -5.39 -8.26
N ASN A 31 12.12 -4.08 -8.16
CA ASN A 31 12.98 -3.49 -7.14
C ASN A 31 12.40 -2.21 -6.57
N ARG A 32 11.10 -1.97 -6.76
CA ARG A 32 10.43 -0.76 -6.26
C ARG A 32 9.02 -1.05 -5.83
N MET A 33 8.71 -0.50 -4.67
CA MET A 33 7.38 -0.50 -4.06
C MET A 33 6.92 0.93 -3.84
N ILE A 34 5.61 1.17 -3.87
CA ILE A 34 4.97 2.39 -3.37
C ILE A 34 4.29 2.08 -2.03
N THR A 35 4.42 2.97 -1.06
CA THR A 35 3.67 2.94 0.22
C THR A 35 3.42 4.36 0.75
N SER A 36 2.65 4.49 1.82
CA SER A 36 2.46 5.77 2.51
C SER A 36 3.75 6.18 3.22
N ARG A 37 4.06 7.48 3.16
CA ARG A 37 5.23 8.05 3.82
C ARG A 37 5.11 7.95 5.34
N GLN A 38 3.91 8.01 5.92
CA GLN A 38 3.68 7.85 7.36
C GLN A 38 4.16 6.51 7.92
N ILE A 39 4.17 5.46 7.09
CA ILE A 39 4.68 4.15 7.51
C ILE A 39 6.20 4.16 7.59
N VAL A 40 6.88 4.93 6.73
CA VAL A 40 8.33 4.85 6.54
C VAL A 40 9.09 5.93 7.33
N PHE A 41 8.47 7.09 7.56
CA PHE A 41 9.13 8.26 8.15
C PHE A 41 8.52 8.63 9.49
N THR A 42 9.38 8.86 10.49
CA THR A 42 8.99 9.48 11.77
C THR A 42 9.68 10.85 11.87
N TYR A 43 8.92 11.93 12.07
CA TYR A 43 9.43 13.29 12.36
C TYR A 43 10.63 13.79 11.50
N HIS A 44 10.63 13.49 10.20
CA HIS A 44 11.64 13.88 9.17
C HIS A 44 12.86 12.96 8.98
N GLU A 45 13.01 11.91 9.77
CA GLU A 45 13.99 10.86 9.51
C GLU A 45 13.26 9.63 8.95
N ALA A 46 13.83 8.96 7.95
CA ALA A 46 13.27 7.64 7.62
C ALA A 46 13.74 6.69 8.71
N THR A 47 12.78 6.14 9.43
CA THR A 47 13.02 5.27 10.59
C THR A 47 12.79 3.81 10.27
N MET A 48 12.67 3.50 8.98
CA MET A 48 12.34 2.18 8.51
C MET A 48 13.38 1.19 9.02
N SER A 49 12.95 0.32 9.93
CA SER A 49 13.78 -0.76 10.43
C SER A 49 13.56 -2.04 9.62
N GLU A 50 12.38 -2.30 9.04
CA GLU A 50 12.06 -3.56 8.34
C GLU A 50 10.99 -3.37 7.23
N VAL A 51 10.98 -4.19 6.16
CA VAL A 51 9.90 -4.24 5.17
C VAL A 51 9.41 -5.68 5.12
N GLU A 52 8.53 -6.04 6.03
CA GLU A 52 8.03 -7.40 6.08
C GLU A 52 7.12 -7.70 4.91
N TYR A 53 7.61 -8.44 3.93
CA TYR A 53 6.76 -9.03 2.93
C TYR A 53 6.11 -10.31 3.45
N LEU A 54 4.87 -10.52 3.06
CA LEU A 54 4.12 -11.72 3.34
C LEU A 54 3.64 -12.32 2.02
N ASP A 55 4.26 -13.42 1.60
CA ASP A 55 3.64 -14.43 0.75
C ASP A 55 3.24 -15.58 1.67
N HIS A 56 1.96 -15.94 1.70
CA HIS A 56 1.47 -17.07 2.47
C HIS A 56 2.15 -18.39 2.05
N GLU A 57 2.71 -18.47 0.84
CA GLU A 57 3.46 -19.66 0.39
C GLU A 57 4.95 -19.64 0.79
N GLU A 58 5.54 -18.49 1.11
CA GLU A 58 6.99 -18.37 1.28
C GLU A 58 7.45 -17.75 2.62
N GLY A 59 6.58 -17.07 3.37
CA GLY A 59 6.90 -16.56 4.72
C GLY A 59 8.13 -15.63 4.79
N VAL A 60 8.46 -14.93 3.70
CA VAL A 60 9.75 -14.23 3.55
C VAL A 60 9.70 -12.82 4.13
N VAL A 61 10.22 -12.67 5.36
CA VAL A 61 10.48 -11.36 5.95
C VAL A 61 11.76 -10.74 5.35
N LEU A 62 11.66 -9.52 4.82
CA LEU A 62 12.81 -8.76 4.37
C LEU A 62 13.06 -7.55 5.28
N THR A 63 14.26 -7.45 5.83
CA THR A 63 14.69 -6.19 6.46
C THR A 63 15.43 -5.34 5.43
N ALA A 64 14.74 -4.36 4.85
CA ALA A 64 15.39 -3.36 4.00
C ALA A 64 16.00 -2.25 4.88
N SER A 65 17.27 -2.39 5.25
CA SER A 65 18.06 -1.31 5.85
C SER A 65 18.80 -0.57 4.73
N CYS A 66 18.38 0.65 4.42
CA CYS A 66 19.12 1.47 3.48
C CYS A 66 19.10 2.94 3.86
N ASP A 67 20.13 3.66 3.41
CA ASP A 67 20.23 5.10 3.61
C ASP A 67 19.01 5.78 2.99
N PRO A 68 18.24 6.56 3.76
CA PRO A 68 16.99 7.16 3.30
C PRO A 68 17.12 8.01 2.04
N SER A 69 18.28 8.67 1.88
CA SER A 69 18.58 9.51 0.72
C SER A 69 18.79 8.73 -0.57
N SER A 70 19.12 7.43 -0.46
CA SER A 70 19.43 6.54 -1.58
C SER A 70 18.25 5.64 -1.98
N CYS A 71 17.31 5.43 -1.06
CA CYS A 71 16.26 4.43 -1.16
C CYS A 71 14.86 4.98 -1.34
N PHE A 72 14.64 6.25 -0.98
CA PHE A 72 13.31 6.84 -0.97
C PHE A 72 13.19 7.96 -1.99
N LEU A 73 12.14 7.88 -2.82
CA LEU A 73 11.60 9.05 -3.51
C LEU A 73 10.27 9.39 -2.84
N SER A 74 10.34 10.31 -1.88
CA SER A 74 9.17 10.73 -1.11
C SER A 74 8.58 12.04 -1.64
N ASN A 75 7.25 12.09 -1.68
CA ASN A 75 6.50 13.31 -1.91
C ASN A 75 5.66 13.61 -0.67
N GLN A 76 6.10 14.59 0.14
CA GLN A 76 5.40 14.98 1.36
C GLN A 76 4.00 15.52 1.10
N ARG A 77 3.78 16.21 -0.04
CA ARG A 77 2.45 16.76 -0.38
C ARG A 77 1.43 15.65 -0.65
N LEU A 78 1.87 14.52 -1.19
CA LEU A 78 0.99 13.38 -1.52
C LEU A 78 1.01 12.30 -0.45
N ASP A 79 1.86 12.44 0.58
CA ASP A 79 2.13 11.41 1.58
C ASP A 79 2.49 10.03 0.98
N MET A 80 3.21 10.05 -0.14
CA MET A 80 3.65 8.83 -0.83
C MET A 80 5.16 8.71 -0.78
N THR A 81 5.66 7.47 -0.76
CA THR A 81 7.08 7.18 -0.92
C THR A 81 7.30 5.95 -1.80
N ILE A 82 8.30 6.02 -2.67
CA ILE A 82 8.82 4.85 -3.39
C ILE A 82 9.96 4.28 -2.56
N VAL A 83 9.93 2.99 -2.28
CA VAL A 83 10.94 2.25 -1.53
C VAL A 83 11.71 1.33 -2.48
N GLY A 84 13.04 1.39 -2.42
CA GLY A 84 13.91 0.41 -3.09
C GLY A 84 13.83 -0.96 -2.44
N VAL A 85 13.55 -1.99 -3.23
CA VAL A 85 13.54 -3.40 -2.81
C VAL A 85 14.77 -4.10 -3.41
N PRO A 86 15.62 -4.78 -2.60
CA PRO A 86 16.77 -5.51 -3.11
C PRO A 86 16.37 -6.51 -4.20
N THR A 87 17.10 -6.53 -5.32
CA THR A 87 16.77 -7.41 -6.46
C THR A 87 16.85 -8.89 -6.12
N GLU A 88 17.70 -9.26 -5.17
CA GLU A 88 17.90 -10.63 -4.69
C GLU A 88 16.62 -11.20 -4.07
N PHE A 89 15.84 -10.34 -3.40
CA PHE A 89 14.56 -10.72 -2.81
C PHE A 89 13.49 -11.05 -3.86
N CYS A 90 13.49 -10.36 -5.01
CA CYS A 90 12.59 -10.67 -6.12
C CYS A 90 12.99 -11.86 -6.99
N THR A 91 14.10 -12.54 -6.66
CA THR A 91 14.41 -13.83 -7.31
C THR A 91 13.70 -15.01 -6.66
N SER A 92 13.29 -14.87 -5.39
CA SER A 92 12.46 -15.85 -4.69
C SER A 92 10.99 -15.43 -4.66
N CYS A 93 10.67 -14.14 -4.43
CA CYS A 93 9.29 -13.76 -4.18
C CYS A 93 8.41 -13.84 -5.45
N LYS A 94 7.16 -14.26 -5.26
CA LYS A 94 6.14 -14.35 -6.32
C LYS A 94 5.42 -13.02 -6.59
N LEU A 95 5.95 -11.92 -6.05
CA LEU A 95 5.39 -10.59 -6.23
C LEU A 95 5.32 -10.20 -7.69
N LYS A 96 4.14 -9.78 -8.11
CA LYS A 96 3.91 -9.27 -9.45
C LYS A 96 3.88 -7.74 -9.41
N PRO A 97 4.71 -7.06 -10.21
CA PRO A 97 4.55 -5.63 -10.40
C PRO A 97 3.20 -5.31 -11.04
N VAL A 98 2.55 -4.25 -10.56
CA VAL A 98 1.30 -3.75 -11.14
C VAL A 98 1.57 -2.78 -12.29
N THR A 99 0.58 -2.65 -13.16
CA THR A 99 0.56 -1.57 -14.16
C THR A 99 -0.15 -0.35 -13.56
N VAL A 100 0.39 0.85 -13.79
CA VAL A 100 -0.23 2.11 -13.36
C VAL A 100 -1.29 2.55 -14.37
N HIS A 101 -2.42 3.01 -13.86
CA HIS A 101 -3.49 3.60 -14.64
C HIS A 101 -3.11 5.02 -15.07
N ASN A 102 -3.19 5.31 -16.37
CA ASN A 102 -2.72 6.59 -16.93
C ASN A 102 -3.81 7.66 -17.03
N GLU A 103 -5.06 7.32 -16.71
CA GLU A 103 -6.18 8.25 -16.80
C GLU A 103 -6.60 8.71 -15.41
N ARG A 104 -7.15 9.93 -15.35
CA ARG A 104 -7.68 10.49 -14.12
C ARG A 104 -8.99 9.79 -13.76
N LEU A 105 -9.17 9.49 -12.49
CA LEU A 105 -10.45 9.02 -11.97
C LEU A 105 -11.53 10.10 -12.13
N LEU A 106 -12.78 9.67 -12.23
CA LEU A 106 -13.96 10.50 -12.26
C LEU A 106 -14.86 10.17 -11.07
N SER A 107 -15.63 11.16 -10.61
CA SER A 107 -16.69 10.92 -9.62
C SER A 107 -17.68 9.88 -10.17
N GLY A 108 -18.03 8.90 -9.34
CA GLY A 108 -18.84 7.74 -9.68
C GLY A 108 -18.06 6.53 -10.22
N ASP A 109 -16.74 6.63 -10.41
CA ASP A 109 -15.93 5.47 -10.76
C ASP A 109 -15.95 4.42 -9.65
N GLU A 110 -16.10 3.15 -10.02
CA GLU A 110 -15.88 2.01 -9.12
C GLU A 110 -14.40 1.63 -9.08
N VAL A 111 -13.87 1.44 -7.88
CA VAL A 111 -12.49 1.01 -7.64
C VAL A 111 -12.45 -0.11 -6.61
N VAL A 112 -11.34 -0.85 -6.59
CA VAL A 112 -11.10 -1.92 -5.62
C VAL A 112 -9.86 -1.58 -4.81
N MET A 113 -10.00 -1.44 -3.50
CA MET A 113 -8.89 -1.39 -2.57
C MET A 113 -8.51 -2.81 -2.15
N VAL A 114 -7.22 -3.10 -2.09
CA VAL A 114 -6.71 -4.37 -1.57
C VAL A 114 -5.81 -4.10 -0.39
N SER A 115 -6.13 -4.73 0.74
CA SER A 115 -5.39 -4.58 1.99
C SER A 115 -4.99 -5.95 2.52
N LYS A 116 -3.79 -6.03 3.07
CA LYS A 116 -3.33 -7.14 3.91
C LYS A 116 -3.51 -6.73 5.37
N TRP A 117 -4.08 -7.62 6.18
CA TRP A 117 -4.30 -7.37 7.60
C TRP A 117 -4.01 -8.62 8.43
N GLY A 118 -3.27 -8.48 9.52
CA GLY A 118 -2.98 -9.55 10.46
C GLY A 118 -2.27 -9.02 11.71
N ALA A 119 -2.39 -9.74 12.82
CA ALA A 119 -1.61 -9.48 14.04
C ALA A 119 -0.21 -10.11 13.96
N GLU A 120 -0.11 -11.23 13.24
CA GLU A 120 1.10 -12.02 13.03
C GLU A 120 1.16 -12.47 11.56
N ILE A 121 2.37 -12.73 11.08
CA ILE A 121 2.71 -13.18 9.71
C ILE A 121 1.85 -14.37 9.25
N ASP A 122 1.57 -15.30 10.15
CA ASP A 122 0.84 -16.54 9.84
C ASP A 122 -0.70 -16.41 9.88
N VAL A 123 -1.22 -15.22 10.21
CA VAL A 123 -2.67 -14.97 10.40
C VAL A 123 -3.19 -13.89 9.43
N GLU A 124 -2.44 -13.64 8.35
CA GLU A 124 -2.78 -12.63 7.37
C GLU A 124 -4.10 -12.94 6.65
N THR A 125 -4.99 -11.96 6.60
CA THR A 125 -6.19 -11.95 5.77
C THR A 125 -6.05 -10.87 4.72
N THR A 126 -6.17 -11.26 3.46
CA THR A 126 -6.35 -10.32 2.36
C THR A 126 -7.81 -9.88 2.30
N ILE A 127 -8.02 -8.56 2.25
CA ILE A 127 -9.34 -7.94 2.13
C ILE A 127 -9.38 -7.13 0.83
N ALA A 128 -10.34 -7.45 -0.03
CA ALA A 128 -10.65 -6.66 -1.21
C ALA A 128 -11.96 -5.90 -0.98
N THR A 129 -11.88 -4.57 -0.90
CA THR A 129 -13.02 -3.68 -0.63
C THR A 129 -13.37 -2.91 -1.88
N ARG A 130 -14.62 -2.98 -2.31
CA ARG A 130 -15.14 -2.14 -3.39
C ARG A 130 -15.49 -0.77 -2.86
N LEU A 131 -15.03 0.26 -3.55
CA LEU A 131 -15.24 1.66 -3.21
C LEU A 131 -15.73 2.42 -4.45
N LEU A 132 -16.41 3.53 -4.20
CA LEU A 132 -16.84 4.51 -5.19
C LEU A 132 -16.02 5.78 -5.01
N VAL A 133 -15.65 6.39 -6.12
CA VAL A 133 -15.04 7.72 -6.13
C VAL A 133 -16.12 8.77 -5.89
N GLU A 134 -16.07 9.42 -4.73
CA GLU A 134 -17.01 10.51 -4.42
C GLU A 134 -16.54 11.82 -5.04
N GLU A 135 -15.28 12.18 -4.77
CA GLU A 135 -14.70 13.44 -5.18
C GLU A 135 -13.26 13.24 -5.67
N VAL A 136 -12.89 14.00 -6.71
CA VAL A 136 -11.54 14.00 -7.28
C VAL A 136 -10.96 15.40 -7.10
N GLY A 137 -10.08 15.54 -6.11
CA GLY A 137 -9.34 16.77 -5.86
C GLY A 137 -8.18 16.97 -6.84
N GLU A 138 -7.36 18.00 -6.57
CA GLU A 138 -6.15 18.26 -7.36
C GLU A 138 -5.04 17.22 -7.13
N SER A 139 -4.98 16.67 -5.92
CA SER A 139 -3.88 15.79 -5.47
C SER A 139 -4.38 14.54 -4.73
N GLU A 140 -5.66 14.47 -4.41
CA GLU A 140 -6.27 13.44 -3.59
C GLU A 140 -7.60 13.01 -4.21
N VAL A 141 -8.03 11.78 -3.90
CA VAL A 141 -9.32 11.23 -4.32
C VAL A 141 -10.02 10.73 -3.08
N PHE A 142 -11.27 11.13 -2.91
CA PHE A 142 -12.11 10.75 -1.77
C PHE A 142 -12.99 9.57 -2.18
N LEU A 143 -13.00 8.53 -1.35
CA LEU A 143 -13.62 7.25 -1.64
C LEU A 143 -14.64 6.88 -0.56
N SER A 144 -15.70 6.17 -0.92
CA SER A 144 -16.68 5.61 0.02
C SER A 144 -17.17 4.23 -0.40
N PRO A 145 -17.74 3.40 0.49
CA PRO A 145 -17.82 3.60 1.95
C PRO A 145 -16.48 3.35 2.64
N VAL A 146 -16.17 4.14 3.67
CA VAL A 146 -14.99 3.94 4.55
C VAL A 146 -15.36 3.39 5.91
N ASP A 147 -16.66 3.20 6.17
CA ASP A 147 -17.17 2.60 7.40
C ASP A 147 -16.47 1.23 7.58
N HIS A 148 -15.80 1.06 8.72
CA HIS A 148 -15.01 -0.12 9.11
C HIS A 148 -13.57 -0.22 8.60
N LEU A 149 -13.02 0.79 7.92
CA LEU A 149 -11.59 0.82 7.61
C LEU A 149 -10.77 1.23 8.84
N THR A 150 -9.82 0.40 9.26
CA THR A 150 -8.93 0.62 10.40
C THR A 150 -7.57 1.18 9.95
N SER A 151 -6.76 1.68 10.87
CA SER A 151 -5.41 2.22 10.58
C SER A 151 -4.49 1.26 9.78
N GLY A 152 -4.75 -0.05 9.82
CA GLY A 152 -4.00 -1.06 9.09
C GLY A 152 -4.11 -0.97 7.55
N VAL A 153 -5.03 -0.17 7.00
CA VAL A 153 -5.17 -0.03 5.53
C VAL A 153 -4.34 1.11 4.93
N LEU A 154 -3.54 1.82 5.72
CA LEU A 154 -2.61 2.81 5.16
C LEU A 154 -1.68 2.15 4.14
N GLY A 155 -1.40 2.83 3.04
CA GLY A 155 -0.60 2.34 1.92
C GLY A 155 -1.28 1.28 1.06
N SER A 156 -2.54 0.89 1.35
CA SER A 156 -3.26 -0.11 0.55
C SER A 156 -3.46 0.38 -0.87
N PRO A 157 -3.10 -0.41 -1.89
CA PRO A 157 -3.34 -0.04 -3.28
C PRO A 157 -4.82 -0.03 -3.63
N ILE A 158 -5.18 0.93 -4.48
CA ILE A 158 -6.50 1.09 -5.06
C ILE A 158 -6.38 0.88 -6.57
N PHE A 159 -7.26 0.06 -7.11
CA PHE A 159 -7.24 -0.39 -8.50
C PHE A 159 -8.50 -0.01 -9.25
N LYS A 160 -8.34 0.36 -10.51
CA LYS A 160 -9.40 0.43 -11.53
C LYS A 160 -8.97 -0.41 -12.72
N ASP A 161 -9.83 -1.33 -13.17
CA ASP A 161 -9.55 -2.22 -14.30
C ASP A 161 -8.19 -2.96 -14.19
N MET A 162 -7.89 -3.49 -13.00
CA MET A 162 -6.62 -4.18 -12.67
C MET A 162 -5.36 -3.30 -12.71
N LYS A 163 -5.51 -1.98 -12.82
CA LYS A 163 -4.41 -1.03 -12.84
C LYS A 163 -4.42 -0.17 -11.58
N LEU A 164 -3.24 0.08 -11.03
CA LEU A 164 -3.05 0.91 -9.85
C LEU A 164 -3.43 2.36 -10.18
N VAL A 165 -4.37 2.92 -9.42
CA VAL A 165 -4.80 4.32 -9.56
C VAL A 165 -4.36 5.19 -8.39
N ALA A 166 -4.30 4.63 -7.19
CA ALA A 166 -3.96 5.36 -5.96
C ALA A 166 -3.47 4.40 -4.87
N ILE A 167 -2.99 4.96 -3.77
CA ILE A 167 -2.83 4.25 -2.49
C ILE A 167 -3.59 5.00 -1.41
N VAL A 168 -3.99 4.31 -0.34
CA VAL A 168 -4.56 4.96 0.83
C VAL A 168 -3.46 5.70 1.60
N VAL A 169 -3.64 7.00 1.84
CA VAL A 169 -2.67 7.81 2.63
C VAL A 169 -3.29 8.44 3.87
N LYS A 170 -4.62 8.50 3.92
CA LYS A 170 -5.35 9.09 5.03
C LYS A 170 -6.66 8.34 5.17
N LEU A 171 -7.03 8.08 6.41
CA LEU A 171 -8.39 7.76 6.79
C LEU A 171 -8.94 9.01 7.47
N GLU A 172 -10.22 9.31 7.28
CA GLU A 172 -10.87 10.34 8.08
C GLU A 172 -10.79 9.88 9.54
N GLN A 173 -9.84 10.44 10.30
CA GLN A 173 -9.70 10.15 11.72
C GLN A 173 -11.00 10.56 12.41
N GLU A 174 -11.46 9.68 13.30
CA GLU A 174 -12.48 9.99 14.29
C GLU A 174 -12.30 11.42 14.81
N ALA A 175 -13.40 12.19 14.82
CA ALA A 175 -13.44 13.47 15.49
C ALA A 175 -13.21 13.26 17.00
N GLY A 176 -11.94 13.27 17.43
CA GLY A 176 -11.48 13.16 18.81
C GLY A 176 -10.30 12.19 18.93
N GLY A 177 -9.13 12.53 19.44
CA GLY A 177 -8.66 13.73 20.11
C GLY A 177 -7.15 13.67 20.30
N LEU A 178 -6.57 14.81 20.66
CA LEU A 178 -5.33 14.85 21.44
C LEU A 178 -5.64 14.48 22.89
#